data_AF-A0A0V1JUY2-F1
#
_entry.id   AF-A0A0V1JUY2-F1
#
_cell.length_a   1.000
_cell.length_b   1.000
_cell.length_c   1.000
_cell.angle_alpha   90.00
_cell.angle_beta   90.00
_cell.angle_gamma   90.00
#
_symmetry.space_group_name_H-M   'P 1'
#
loop_
_entity.id
_entity.type
_entity.pdbx_description
1 polymer ?
#
loop_
_entity_poly.entity_id
_entity_poly.type
_entity_poly.pdbx_seq_one_letter_code
_entity_poly.pdbx_strand_id
1 'polypeptide(L)'
;LRSRMASTSSLPKPVNRPKADVEQLVQFDFCLRIVVYCLSSLPPFHTPKNNQQVYIDKGRQNRLPFFKAFKDSRARGVVSNKQCQIKGCKASLHCSACNKLKLSVDSKFRQQKLSAWQPILTAGSVLPTFFVIGLAFIPIGVALLIASNNVQELVIDYTDCMMEEKLCKDEISDPTKIMENPPCRCLLAFELRDDFPAPVYIYYGLSGFYQNHRRYVKSRDDVQLLGNPKHVSSDCFPFQYAENEIPIAPCGAIANSMFNDTFLIKHKIVDQSDTVVPLAYDKIAWPSDLSKKFRNPDSKPLSAAFDGTSKPPYWRKPVYELSNVSLASGFQNESLIVWMRSAALPNFRKLHSRVLHIGDFVKALPKGNYTVEVTYNYPVASFDGRKRFIISNASWAGGKNSFLGIAYIVVGTICIVMGCVFLFVHMKFGHS
;
A
#
# COMPACT_ATOMS: atom_id res chain seq x y z
N LEU A 1 -24.78 -26.95 -56.51
CA LEU A 1 -24.47 -25.83 -57.43
C LEU A 1 -24.19 -24.60 -56.57
N ARG A 2 -23.00 -24.05 -56.34
CA ARG A 2 -21.66 -24.09 -56.94
C ARG A 2 -20.60 -24.28 -55.83
N SER A 3 -19.50 -24.89 -56.23
CA SER A 3 -18.29 -25.22 -55.46
C SER A 3 -17.15 -24.24 -55.79
N ARG A 4 -16.20 -24.05 -54.84
CA ARG A 4 -14.71 -24.02 -54.96
C ARG A 4 -14.11 -23.22 -53.78
N MET A 5 -13.45 -23.85 -52.81
CA MET A 5 -12.01 -24.21 -52.76
C MET A 5 -11.03 -23.05 -52.94
N ALA A 6 -10.34 -22.67 -51.86
CA ALA A 6 -8.89 -22.39 -51.85
C ALA A 6 -8.36 -22.42 -50.41
N SER A 7 -7.14 -22.91 -50.29
CA SER A 7 -6.45 -23.39 -49.10
C SER A 7 -5.49 -22.35 -48.47
N THR A 8 -5.05 -22.67 -47.24
CA THR A 8 -3.74 -22.33 -46.62
C THR A 8 -3.40 -20.86 -46.35
N SER A 9 -3.42 -20.46 -45.07
CA SER A 9 -2.19 -20.03 -44.38
C SER A 9 -2.41 -19.97 -42.86
N SER A 10 -1.52 -20.67 -42.16
CA SER A 10 -1.32 -20.66 -40.72
C SER A 10 -0.71 -19.32 -40.28
N LEU A 11 -1.40 -18.61 -39.39
CA LEU A 11 -0.83 -17.51 -38.60
C LEU A 11 -1.13 -17.76 -37.11
N PRO A 12 -0.15 -17.57 -36.22
CA PRO A 12 -0.25 -18.01 -34.84
C PRO A 12 -1.20 -17.12 -34.02
N LYS A 13 -1.94 -17.77 -33.11
CA LYS A 13 -2.75 -17.13 -32.07
C LYS A 13 -1.90 -16.12 -31.27
N PRO A 14 -2.43 -14.95 -30.90
CA PRO A 14 -1.72 -14.03 -30.04
C PRO A 14 -1.48 -14.68 -28.68
N VAL A 15 -0.19 -14.83 -28.34
CA VAL A 15 0.27 -15.24 -27.01
C VAL A 15 -0.21 -14.21 -26.00
N ASN A 16 -1.09 -14.63 -25.08
CA ASN A 16 -1.47 -13.86 -23.91
C ASN A 16 -0.23 -13.61 -23.05
N ARG A 17 0.33 -12.41 -23.15
CA ARG A 17 1.27 -11.89 -22.15
C ARG A 17 0.50 -11.61 -20.86
N PRO A 18 1.00 -12.01 -19.68
CA PRO A 18 0.37 -11.67 -18.42
C PRO A 18 0.42 -10.15 -18.21
N LYS A 19 -0.73 -9.52 -17.93
CA LYS A 19 -0.85 -8.12 -17.48
C LYS A 19 -0.33 -7.95 -16.05
N ALA A 20 0.92 -8.33 -15.79
CA ALA A 20 1.61 -8.14 -14.50
C ALA A 20 2.55 -6.91 -14.51
N ASP A 21 2.73 -6.25 -15.65
CA ASP A 21 3.77 -5.21 -15.81
C ASP A 21 3.35 -3.80 -15.38
N VAL A 22 2.06 -3.51 -15.21
CA VAL A 22 1.60 -2.13 -14.89
C VAL A 22 1.96 -1.74 -13.45
N GLU A 23 1.93 -2.68 -12.50
CA GLU A 23 2.31 -2.43 -11.11
C GLU A 23 3.82 -2.16 -10.95
N GLN A 24 4.64 -2.88 -11.72
CA GLN A 24 6.09 -2.68 -11.74
C GLN A 24 6.46 -1.34 -12.38
N LEU A 25 5.79 -0.94 -13.46
CA LEU A 25 6.02 0.33 -14.16
C LEU A 25 5.74 1.57 -13.28
N VAL A 26 4.71 1.54 -12.44
CA VAL A 26 4.37 2.71 -11.58
C VAL A 26 5.37 2.89 -10.44
N GLN A 27 5.85 1.81 -9.82
CA GLN A 27 6.89 1.91 -8.79
C GLN A 27 8.29 2.16 -9.37
N PHE A 28 8.57 1.65 -10.57
CA PHE A 28 9.78 1.98 -11.31
C PHE A 28 9.79 3.45 -11.71
N ASP A 29 8.65 4.00 -12.17
CA ASP A 29 8.50 5.43 -12.48
C ASP A 29 8.69 6.30 -11.22
N PHE A 30 8.22 5.87 -10.04
CA PHE A 30 8.46 6.62 -8.80
C PHE A 30 9.94 6.63 -8.38
N CYS A 31 10.64 5.48 -8.46
CA CYS A 31 12.09 5.43 -8.21
C CYS A 31 12.89 6.19 -9.27
N LEU A 32 12.52 6.07 -10.55
CA LEU A 32 13.15 6.79 -11.64
C LEU A 32 12.91 8.29 -11.49
N ARG A 33 11.73 8.72 -11.06
CA ARG A 33 11.45 10.13 -10.75
C ARG A 33 12.25 10.63 -9.57
N ILE A 34 12.51 9.83 -8.54
CA ILE A 34 13.40 10.23 -7.44
C ILE A 34 14.85 10.38 -7.94
N VAL A 35 15.33 9.42 -8.73
CA VAL A 35 16.68 9.47 -9.33
C VAL A 35 16.80 10.65 -10.30
N VAL A 36 15.81 10.85 -11.17
CA VAL A 36 15.73 11.98 -12.11
C VAL A 36 15.60 13.30 -11.37
N TYR A 37 14.84 13.37 -10.27
CA TYR A 37 14.72 14.57 -9.44
C TYR A 37 16.04 14.89 -8.72
N CYS A 38 16.76 13.87 -8.25
CA CYS A 38 18.12 14.03 -7.74
C CYS A 38 19.12 14.46 -8.82
N LEU A 39 18.98 13.95 -10.05
CA LEU A 39 19.82 14.32 -11.20
C LEU A 39 19.49 15.71 -11.76
N SER A 40 18.21 16.12 -11.77
CA SER A 40 17.76 17.44 -12.23
C SER A 40 17.97 18.54 -11.19
N SER A 41 18.27 18.17 -9.95
CA SER A 41 18.66 19.09 -8.88
C SER A 41 20.17 19.39 -8.87
N LEU A 42 20.94 18.76 -9.77
CA LEU A 42 22.35 19.10 -9.98
C LEU A 42 22.43 20.36 -10.86
N PRO A 43 23.10 21.44 -10.43
CA PRO A 43 23.28 22.61 -11.27
C PRO A 43 24.15 22.26 -12.49
N PRO A 44 23.95 22.91 -13.66
CA PRO A 44 24.79 22.69 -14.82
C PRO A 44 26.25 23.04 -14.51
N PHE A 45 27.16 22.13 -14.91
CA PHE A 45 28.61 22.34 -14.83
C PHE A 45 29.00 23.60 -15.63
N HIS A 46 29.32 24.69 -14.93
CA HIS A 46 29.96 25.86 -15.52
C HIS A 46 31.48 25.77 -15.30
N THR A 47 32.24 25.65 -16.39
CA THR A 47 33.69 25.85 -16.39
C THR A 47 34.02 27.33 -16.17
N PRO A 48 34.95 27.71 -15.27
CA PRO A 48 35.30 29.11 -15.07
C PRO A 48 36.22 29.59 -16.21
N LYS A 49 35.71 30.52 -17.03
CA LYS A 49 36.58 31.47 -17.74
C LYS A 49 36.84 32.64 -16.81
N ASN A 50 38.12 32.97 -16.64
CA ASN A 50 38.59 34.20 -16.01
C ASN A 50 37.75 35.40 -16.47
N ASN A 51 36.98 35.98 -15.54
CA ASN A 51 36.84 37.41 -15.38
C ASN A 51 36.12 37.71 -14.07
N GLN A 52 36.74 38.59 -13.30
CA GLN A 52 36.26 39.14 -12.06
C GLN A 52 35.03 40.01 -12.36
N GLN A 53 33.82 39.50 -12.06
CA GLN A 53 32.61 40.31 -12.03
C GLN A 53 31.76 39.91 -10.82
N VAL A 54 31.72 40.83 -9.86
CA VAL A 54 30.82 40.86 -8.72
C VAL A 54 29.39 40.89 -9.24
N TYR A 55 28.63 39.82 -9.01
CA TYR A 55 27.18 39.81 -9.21
C TYR A 55 26.47 40.05 -7.88
N ILE A 56 25.82 41.21 -7.80
CA ILE A 56 24.80 41.53 -6.80
C ILE A 56 23.51 40.87 -7.28
N ASP A 57 23.03 39.84 -6.58
CA ASP A 57 21.73 39.24 -6.86
C ASP A 57 20.61 40.11 -6.25
N LYS A 58 19.84 40.75 -7.12
CA LYS A 58 18.57 41.40 -6.77
C LYS A 58 17.50 40.31 -6.69
N GLY A 59 17.07 40.00 -5.47
CA GLY A 59 15.98 39.08 -5.19
C GLY A 59 14.75 39.31 -6.08
N ARG A 60 14.42 38.28 -6.87
CA ARG A 60 13.16 38.18 -7.64
C ARG A 60 12.17 37.36 -6.81
N GLN A 61 11.28 38.05 -6.09
CA GLN A 61 10.09 37.44 -5.48
C GLN A 61 9.12 37.01 -6.59
N ASN A 62 8.88 35.71 -6.72
CA ASN A 62 7.71 35.18 -7.41
C ASN A 62 6.46 35.51 -6.57
N ARG A 63 5.60 36.39 -7.10
CA ARG A 63 4.24 36.62 -6.62
C ARG A 63 3.28 35.84 -7.53
N LEU A 64 2.52 34.92 -6.95
CA LEU A 64 1.28 34.41 -7.57
C LEU A 64 0.21 35.52 -7.60
N PRO A 65 -0.74 35.49 -8.55
CA PRO A 65 -1.62 36.61 -8.84
C PRO A 65 -2.93 36.51 -8.07
N PHE A 66 -3.39 37.62 -7.49
CA PHE A 66 -4.78 38.10 -7.48
C PHE A 66 -4.93 39.16 -6.38
N PHE A 67 -5.01 40.42 -6.78
CA PHE A 67 -6.10 41.35 -6.43
C PHE A 67 -5.71 42.73 -6.94
N LYS A 68 -6.54 43.22 -7.86
CA LYS A 68 -6.44 44.53 -8.50
C LYS A 68 -7.22 45.52 -7.64
N ALA A 69 -6.68 46.72 -7.49
CA ALA A 69 -7.34 48.00 -7.70
C ALA A 69 -7.21 49.04 -6.55
N PHE A 70 -7.09 50.28 -7.05
CA PHE A 70 -7.38 51.60 -6.46
C PHE A 70 -6.24 52.46 -5.84
N LYS A 71 -5.90 53.50 -6.64
CA LYS A 71 -5.71 54.95 -6.33
C LYS A 71 -4.65 55.34 -5.27
N ASP A 72 -3.90 56.45 -5.36
CA ASP A 72 -3.76 57.57 -6.30
C ASP A 72 -2.49 58.37 -5.85
N SER A 73 -1.91 59.14 -6.78
CA SER A 73 -1.22 60.43 -6.59
C SER A 73 0.21 60.56 -6.00
N ARG A 74 1.09 61.07 -6.90
CA ARG A 74 2.12 62.15 -6.79
C ARG A 74 3.15 62.07 -5.62
N ALA A 75 4.45 62.20 -5.85
CA ALA A 75 5.12 63.34 -6.49
C ALA A 75 6.55 63.02 -6.99
N ARG A 76 7.02 63.88 -7.91
CA ARG A 76 8.32 63.89 -8.61
C ARG A 76 9.47 64.36 -7.71
N GLY A 77 10.69 63.92 -8.02
CA GLY A 77 11.93 64.52 -7.49
C GLY A 77 13.19 63.86 -8.05
N VAL A 78 13.57 64.24 -9.28
CA VAL A 78 14.88 63.97 -9.87
C VAL A 78 15.84 65.05 -9.37
N VAL A 79 16.98 64.68 -8.77
CA VAL A 79 18.14 65.57 -8.65
C VAL A 79 19.42 64.80 -8.96
N SER A 80 20.06 65.24 -10.04
CA SER A 80 21.35 64.84 -10.57
C SER A 80 22.49 65.26 -9.63
N ASN A 81 23.48 64.38 -9.50
CA ASN A 81 24.80 64.70 -8.97
C ASN A 81 25.46 65.78 -9.84
N LYS A 82 25.88 66.89 -9.22
CA LYS A 82 26.93 67.77 -9.77
C LYS A 82 27.94 68.05 -8.67
N GLN A 83 29.18 67.73 -9.01
CA GLN A 83 30.40 68.00 -8.26
C GLN A 83 30.58 69.51 -8.06
N CYS A 84 30.97 69.93 -6.85
CA CYS A 84 31.55 71.25 -6.64
C CYS A 84 32.66 71.11 -5.60
N GLN A 85 33.91 71.24 -6.03
CA GLN A 85 35.06 71.45 -5.15
C GLN A 85 35.21 72.93 -4.87
N ILE A 86 35.25 73.35 -3.60
CA ILE A 86 35.96 74.56 -3.18
C ILE A 86 36.62 74.32 -1.80
N LYS A 87 37.83 74.89 -1.72
CA LYS A 87 38.88 74.83 -0.69
C LYS A 87 38.48 75.40 0.67
N GLY A 88 39.10 74.84 1.72
CA GLY A 88 39.64 75.52 2.91
C GLY A 88 38.72 76.35 3.80
N CYS A 89 38.46 75.87 5.02
CA CYS A 89 38.67 76.60 6.29
C CYS A 89 38.35 75.69 7.50
N LYS A 90 39.22 75.72 8.51
CA LYS A 90 38.99 75.14 9.84
C LYS A 90 37.92 75.95 10.60
N ALA A 91 37.00 75.27 11.29
CA ALA A 91 36.64 75.53 12.68
C ALA A 91 35.49 74.60 13.13
N SER A 92 35.66 74.02 14.32
CA SER A 92 34.70 73.23 15.09
C SER A 92 33.47 74.05 15.49
N LEU A 93 32.27 73.45 15.49
CA LEU A 93 31.31 73.60 16.60
C LEU A 93 30.24 72.49 16.59
N HIS A 94 30.00 71.94 17.78
CA HIS A 94 29.03 70.91 18.15
C HIS A 94 27.60 71.14 17.62
N CYS A 95 26.91 70.06 17.22
CA CYS A 95 25.46 69.96 17.38
C CYS A 95 25.08 68.54 17.84
N SER A 96 24.75 68.43 19.12
CA SER A 96 24.25 67.21 19.76
C SER A 96 22.74 67.09 19.51
N ALA A 97 22.35 66.27 18.53
CA ALA A 97 20.98 65.79 18.40
C ALA A 97 20.97 64.43 17.67
N CYS A 98 21.51 63.40 18.31
CA CYS A 98 21.30 62.03 17.88
C CYS A 98 20.43 61.35 18.93
N ASN A 99 19.21 60.94 18.56
CA ASN A 99 18.61 59.65 18.92
C ASN A 99 17.09 59.63 18.67
N LYS A 100 16.69 58.87 17.65
CA LYS A 100 15.65 57.81 17.73
C LYS A 100 15.50 57.14 16.35
N LEU A 101 16.55 56.44 15.92
CA LEU A 101 16.38 55.34 14.96
C LEU A 101 15.80 54.16 15.75
N LYS A 102 14.61 53.70 15.34
CA LYS A 102 13.95 52.50 15.87
C LYS A 102 14.80 51.29 15.45
N LEU A 103 15.86 51.02 16.20
CA LEU A 103 16.79 49.93 15.89
C LEU A 103 16.00 48.61 15.99
N SER A 104 15.91 47.89 14.87
CA SER A 104 15.24 46.59 14.83
C SER A 104 15.88 45.66 15.87
N VAL A 105 15.05 44.98 16.67
CA VAL A 105 15.49 44.04 17.72
C VAL A 105 16.59 43.13 17.17
N ASP A 106 17.77 43.23 17.78
CA ASP A 106 18.95 42.46 17.40
C ASP A 106 18.78 41.00 17.86
N SER A 107 18.28 40.17 16.95
CA SER A 107 18.17 38.74 17.14
C SER A 107 18.75 38.03 15.93
N LYS A 108 19.51 36.96 16.16
CA LYS A 108 20.10 36.11 15.10
C LYS A 108 19.06 35.64 14.08
N PHE A 109 17.81 35.43 14.50
CA PHE A 109 16.69 35.08 13.62
C PHE A 109 16.32 36.24 12.67
N ARG A 110 16.15 37.46 13.20
CA ARG A 110 15.78 38.64 12.40
C ARG A 110 16.90 39.12 11.49
N GLN A 111 18.15 38.88 11.87
CA GLN A 111 19.34 39.21 11.08
C GLN A 111 19.76 38.11 10.09
N GLN A 112 19.02 36.98 10.04
CA GLN A 112 19.37 35.82 9.20
C GLN A 112 20.78 35.27 9.49
N LYS A 113 21.23 35.34 10.75
CA LYS A 113 22.53 34.83 11.24
C LYS A 113 22.36 33.60 12.14
N LEU A 114 21.37 32.77 11.84
CA LEU A 114 21.23 31.48 12.52
C LEU A 114 22.42 30.59 12.13
N SER A 115 22.85 29.73 13.05
CA SER A 115 23.80 28.68 12.71
C SER A 115 23.17 27.80 11.63
N ALA A 116 23.81 27.72 10.47
CA ALA A 116 23.35 26.94 9.35
C ALA A 116 24.51 26.07 8.86
N TRP A 117 24.22 24.81 8.59
CA TRP A 117 25.14 23.94 7.87
C TRP A 117 24.86 24.09 6.37
N GLN A 118 25.88 24.49 5.61
CA GLN A 118 25.78 24.75 4.17
C GLN A 118 26.73 23.83 3.40
N PRO A 119 26.38 22.54 3.22
CA PRO A 119 27.23 21.61 2.51
C PRO A 119 27.32 21.99 1.04
N ILE A 120 28.54 22.26 0.57
CA ILE A 120 28.82 22.47 -0.84
C ILE A 120 29.11 21.09 -1.44
N LEU A 121 28.23 20.63 -2.33
CA LEU A 121 28.37 19.35 -3.02
C LEU A 121 29.45 19.47 -4.11
N THR A 122 30.68 19.11 -3.76
CA THR A 122 31.81 19.04 -4.69
C THR A 122 31.96 17.62 -5.23
N ALA A 123 32.64 17.45 -6.37
CA ALA A 123 32.88 16.12 -6.92
C ALA A 123 33.60 15.19 -5.92
N GLY A 124 34.53 15.72 -5.12
CA GLY A 124 35.23 14.98 -4.08
C GLY A 124 34.33 14.48 -2.94
N SER A 125 33.20 15.16 -2.66
CA SER A 125 32.23 14.70 -1.65
C SER A 125 31.11 13.83 -2.24
N VAL A 126 30.74 14.05 -3.49
CA VAL A 126 29.63 13.34 -4.16
C VAL A 126 30.07 12.02 -4.80
N LEU A 127 31.28 11.92 -5.35
CA LEU A 127 31.76 10.68 -5.99
C LEU A 127 31.79 9.49 -5.02
N PRO A 128 32.36 9.61 -3.80
CA PRO A 128 32.38 8.49 -2.87
C PRO A 128 30.98 8.04 -2.45
N THR A 129 30.00 8.95 -2.34
CA THR A 129 28.65 8.60 -1.90
C THR A 129 27.93 7.72 -2.91
N PHE A 130 28.11 7.94 -4.22
CA PHE A 130 27.56 7.06 -5.26
C PHE A 130 28.08 5.62 -5.14
N PHE A 131 29.39 5.45 -4.93
CA PHE A 131 29.97 4.12 -4.74
C PHE A 131 29.54 3.46 -3.43
N VAL A 132 29.49 4.20 -2.32
CA VAL A 132 29.04 3.68 -1.03
C VAL A 132 27.58 3.21 -1.10
N ILE A 133 26.70 4.03 -1.69
CA ILE A 133 25.28 3.67 -1.86
C ILE A 133 25.16 2.44 -2.77
N GLY A 134 25.88 2.43 -3.91
CA GLY A 134 25.86 1.31 -4.84
C GLY A 134 26.33 0.00 -4.21
N LEU A 135 27.48 0.02 -3.53
CA LEU A 135 28.07 -1.14 -2.85
C LEU A 135 27.24 -1.62 -1.67
N ALA A 136 26.46 -0.75 -1.02
CA ALA A 136 25.54 -1.15 0.03
C ALA A 136 24.22 -1.71 -0.53
N PHE A 137 23.67 -1.12 -1.59
CA PHE A 137 22.34 -1.48 -2.10
C PHE A 137 22.34 -2.81 -2.85
N ILE A 138 23.41 -3.15 -3.57
CA ILE A 138 23.52 -4.43 -4.29
C ILE A 138 23.43 -5.63 -3.34
N PRO A 139 24.26 -5.79 -2.28
CA PRO A 139 24.16 -6.94 -1.38
C PRO A 139 22.84 -6.97 -0.62
N ILE A 140 22.27 -5.82 -0.23
CA ILE A 140 20.95 -5.75 0.39
C ILE A 140 19.88 -6.26 -0.60
N GLY A 141 19.92 -5.81 -1.85
CA GLY A 141 19.00 -6.24 -2.90
C GLY A 141 19.09 -7.74 -3.20
N VAL A 142 20.32 -8.29 -3.24
CA VAL A 142 20.54 -9.74 -3.40
C VAL A 142 19.98 -10.51 -2.21
N ALA A 143 20.23 -10.07 -0.97
CA ALA A 143 19.70 -10.71 0.23
C ALA A 143 18.17 -10.71 0.26
N LEU A 144 17.53 -9.59 -0.11
CA LEU A 144 16.07 -9.48 -0.23
C LEU A 144 15.51 -10.38 -1.34
N LEU A 145 16.20 -10.47 -2.48
CA LEU A 145 15.78 -11.31 -3.59
C LEU A 145 15.86 -12.80 -3.24
N ILE A 146 16.92 -13.23 -2.56
CA ILE A 146 17.05 -14.60 -2.04
C ILE A 146 15.94 -14.89 -1.02
N ALA A 147 15.72 -13.98 -0.06
CA ALA A 147 14.66 -14.11 0.93
C ALA A 147 13.27 -14.26 0.29
N SER A 148 12.99 -13.50 -0.77
CA SER A 148 11.74 -13.60 -1.54
C SER A 148 11.65 -14.89 -2.36
N ASN A 149 12.73 -15.34 -2.99
CA ASN A 149 12.72 -16.53 -3.85
C ASN A 149 12.60 -17.84 -3.04
N ASN A 150 13.06 -17.85 -1.79
CA ASN A 150 12.89 -18.96 -0.86
C ASN A 150 11.43 -19.11 -0.36
N VAL A 151 10.58 -18.09 -0.58
CA VAL A 151 9.16 -18.19 -0.27
C VAL A 151 8.45 -19.03 -1.33
N GLN A 152 7.84 -20.11 -0.88
CA GLN A 152 7.00 -20.98 -1.70
C GLN A 152 5.56 -20.47 -1.64
N GLU A 153 4.94 -20.36 -2.81
CA GLU A 153 3.57 -19.86 -2.94
C GLU A 153 2.85 -20.66 -4.03
N LEU A 154 1.66 -21.14 -3.71
CA LEU A 154 0.71 -21.73 -4.65
C LEU A 154 -0.55 -20.87 -4.70
N VAL A 155 -1.00 -20.53 -5.91
CA VAL A 155 -2.20 -19.73 -6.16
C VAL A 155 -3.13 -20.52 -7.07
N ILE A 156 -4.35 -20.77 -6.60
CA ILE A 156 -5.39 -21.49 -7.34
C ILE A 156 -6.58 -20.53 -7.53
N ASP A 157 -6.94 -20.26 -8.78
CA ASP A 157 -8.19 -19.53 -9.08
C ASP A 157 -9.36 -20.51 -9.01
N TYR A 158 -10.33 -20.24 -8.16
CA TYR A 158 -11.53 -21.06 -7.98
C TYR A 158 -12.82 -20.32 -8.34
N THR A 159 -12.72 -19.24 -9.11
CA THR A 159 -13.90 -18.46 -9.52
C THR A 159 -14.90 -19.31 -10.30
N ASP A 160 -14.39 -20.10 -11.24
CA ASP A 160 -15.18 -20.93 -12.16
C ASP A 160 -15.30 -22.37 -11.63
N CYS A 161 -15.41 -22.52 -10.29
CA CYS A 161 -15.55 -23.82 -9.66
C CYS A 161 -16.89 -24.48 -10.00
N MET A 162 -16.85 -25.79 -10.25
CA MET A 162 -18.03 -26.57 -10.59
C MET A 162 -18.39 -27.52 -9.45
N MET A 163 -19.70 -27.67 -9.23
CA MET A 163 -20.28 -28.74 -8.43
C MET A 163 -21.13 -29.57 -9.39
N GLU A 164 -20.71 -30.81 -9.61
CA GLU A 164 -21.23 -31.67 -10.69
C GLU A 164 -21.04 -31.00 -12.06
N GLU A 165 -22.12 -30.62 -12.74
CA GLU A 165 -22.11 -29.98 -14.07
C GLU A 165 -22.45 -28.48 -14.03
N LYS A 166 -22.61 -27.90 -12.83
CA LYS A 166 -23.03 -26.50 -12.66
C LYS A 166 -21.95 -25.63 -12.07
N LEU A 167 -21.86 -24.41 -12.55
CA LEU A 167 -20.94 -23.38 -12.05
C LEU A 167 -21.48 -22.78 -10.75
N CYS A 168 -20.71 -22.87 -9.66
CA CYS A 168 -21.10 -22.30 -8.36
C CYS A 168 -21.40 -20.80 -8.42
N LYS A 169 -20.69 -20.07 -9.30
CA LYS A 169 -20.90 -18.62 -9.47
C LYS A 169 -22.30 -18.28 -9.98
N ASP A 170 -22.92 -19.16 -10.77
CA ASP A 170 -24.23 -18.94 -11.37
C ASP A 170 -25.33 -19.28 -10.34
N GLU A 171 -25.14 -20.34 -9.56
CA GLU A 171 -26.06 -20.76 -8.49
C GLU A 171 -26.24 -19.71 -7.38
N ILE A 172 -25.19 -18.95 -7.07
CA ILE A 172 -25.19 -17.96 -5.98
C ILE A 172 -25.41 -16.53 -6.49
N SER A 173 -25.47 -16.34 -7.81
CA SER A 173 -25.72 -15.02 -8.41
C SER A 173 -27.13 -14.50 -8.14
N ASP A 174 -28.09 -15.38 -7.85
CA ASP A 174 -29.47 -15.04 -7.52
C ASP A 174 -29.66 -14.95 -6.00
N PRO A 175 -29.77 -13.73 -5.42
CA PRO A 175 -29.92 -13.55 -3.98
C PRO A 175 -31.22 -14.14 -3.42
N THR A 176 -32.23 -14.41 -4.25
CA THR A 176 -33.51 -15.01 -3.80
C THR A 176 -33.38 -16.50 -3.46
N LYS A 177 -32.33 -17.18 -3.94
CA LYS A 177 -32.14 -18.63 -3.76
C LYS A 177 -31.13 -19.02 -2.68
N ILE A 178 -30.45 -18.02 -2.08
CA ILE A 178 -29.35 -18.25 -1.11
C ILE A 178 -29.85 -18.86 0.21
N MET A 179 -31.13 -18.66 0.56
CA MET A 179 -31.72 -19.21 1.78
C MET A 179 -32.33 -20.61 1.62
N GLU A 180 -32.64 -21.03 0.39
CA GLU A 180 -33.34 -22.30 0.12
C GLU A 180 -32.41 -23.41 -0.37
N ASN A 181 -31.29 -23.06 -1.03
CA ASN A 181 -30.38 -24.05 -1.61
C ASN A 181 -29.22 -24.45 -0.67
N PRO A 182 -28.80 -25.73 -0.68
CA PRO A 182 -27.58 -26.15 0.01
C PRO A 182 -26.38 -25.36 -0.51
N PRO A 183 -25.38 -25.05 0.34
CA PRO A 183 -24.23 -24.26 -0.07
C PRO A 183 -23.45 -25.00 -1.16
N CYS A 184 -23.09 -24.30 -2.24
CA CYS A 184 -22.31 -24.90 -3.34
C CYS A 184 -20.94 -25.31 -2.82
N ARG A 185 -20.61 -26.60 -2.93
CA ARG A 185 -19.32 -27.15 -2.52
C ARG A 185 -18.60 -27.71 -3.72
N CYS A 186 -17.37 -27.26 -3.94
CA CYS A 186 -16.56 -27.76 -5.03
C CYS A 186 -15.22 -28.29 -4.52
N LEU A 187 -14.71 -29.31 -5.20
CA LEU A 187 -13.46 -29.99 -4.85
C LEU A 187 -12.39 -29.63 -5.88
N LEU A 188 -11.28 -29.07 -5.41
CA LEU A 188 -10.13 -28.73 -6.24
C LEU A 188 -8.94 -29.57 -5.83
N ALA A 189 -8.48 -30.42 -6.73
CA ALA A 189 -7.25 -31.17 -6.55
C ALA A 189 -6.04 -30.32 -6.97
N PHE A 190 -4.98 -30.35 -6.17
CA PHE A 190 -3.72 -29.70 -6.51
C PHE A 190 -2.53 -30.50 -5.95
N GLU A 191 -1.36 -30.28 -6.52
CA GLU A 191 -0.12 -30.94 -6.11
C GLU A 191 0.88 -29.91 -5.58
N LEU A 192 1.46 -30.20 -4.42
CA LEU A 192 2.62 -29.48 -3.89
C LEU A 192 3.89 -30.19 -4.39
N ARG A 193 4.68 -29.50 -5.21
CA ARG A 193 5.92 -30.04 -5.78
C ARG A 193 7.05 -30.17 -4.76
N ASP A 194 7.07 -29.23 -3.82
CA ASP A 194 8.09 -29.12 -2.77
C ASP A 194 7.41 -29.05 -1.41
N ASP A 195 8.14 -29.40 -0.35
CA ASP A 195 7.68 -29.25 1.03
C ASP A 195 7.61 -27.76 1.39
N PHE A 196 6.47 -27.30 1.92
CA PHE A 196 6.30 -25.93 2.41
C PHE A 196 6.70 -25.86 3.88
N PRO A 197 7.89 -25.32 4.23
CA PRO A 197 8.36 -25.31 5.61
C PRO A 197 7.48 -24.40 6.48
N ALA A 198 7.32 -24.80 7.75
CA ALA A 198 6.64 -23.99 8.75
C ALA A 198 7.32 -22.61 8.93
N PRO A 199 6.55 -21.52 9.15
CA PRO A 199 5.09 -21.46 9.25
C PRO A 199 4.41 -21.32 7.87
N VAL A 200 3.28 -22.02 7.70
CA VAL A 200 2.43 -21.96 6.49
C VAL A 200 1.12 -21.23 6.76
N TYR A 201 0.74 -20.37 5.82
CA TYR A 201 -0.44 -19.53 5.90
C TYR A 201 -1.36 -19.75 4.69
N ILE A 202 -2.67 -19.67 4.94
CA ILE A 202 -3.71 -19.74 3.94
C ILE A 202 -4.28 -18.34 3.75
N TYR A 203 -4.32 -17.85 2.52
CA TYR A 203 -4.93 -16.59 2.16
C TYR A 203 -6.05 -16.81 1.15
N TYR A 204 -7.07 -15.96 1.20
CA TYR A 204 -7.96 -15.76 0.07
C TYR A 204 -7.55 -14.49 -0.67
N GLY A 205 -7.63 -14.54 -2.00
CA GLY A 205 -7.42 -13.41 -2.90
C GLY A 205 -8.71 -12.99 -3.57
N LEU A 206 -8.98 -11.69 -3.62
CA LEU A 206 -10.06 -11.11 -4.39
C LEU A 206 -9.47 -10.17 -5.45
N SER A 207 -10.04 -10.21 -6.64
CA SER A 207 -9.68 -9.32 -7.77
C SER A 207 -10.91 -8.59 -8.27
N GLY A 208 -10.73 -7.34 -8.70
CA GLY A 208 -11.84 -6.49 -9.13
C GLY A 208 -12.71 -5.98 -7.99
N PHE A 209 -12.28 -6.07 -6.73
CA PHE A 209 -13.05 -5.64 -5.56
C PHE A 209 -12.45 -4.38 -4.91
N TYR A 210 -13.10 -3.22 -5.07
CA TYR A 210 -12.56 -1.91 -4.74
C TYR A 210 -12.83 -1.49 -3.28
N GLN A 211 -12.10 -2.08 -2.32
CA GLN A 211 -12.20 -1.70 -0.90
C GLN A 211 -11.74 -0.26 -0.61
N ASN A 212 -10.94 0.33 -1.50
CA ASN A 212 -10.38 1.67 -1.34
C ASN A 212 -11.34 2.80 -1.75
N HIS A 213 -12.56 2.49 -2.19
CA HIS A 213 -13.54 3.50 -2.54
C HIS A 213 -13.92 4.35 -1.31
N ARG A 214 -13.87 5.69 -1.42
CA ARG A 214 -14.07 6.62 -0.28
C ARG A 214 -15.32 6.34 0.54
N ARG A 215 -16.47 6.10 -0.12
CA ARG A 215 -17.74 5.80 0.58
C ARG A 215 -17.71 4.44 1.27
N TYR A 216 -17.00 3.47 0.69
CA TYR A 216 -16.87 2.13 1.29
C TYR A 216 -16.00 2.19 2.54
N VAL A 217 -14.81 2.81 2.45
CA VAL A 217 -13.87 2.96 3.58
C VAL A 217 -14.49 3.74 4.75
N LYS A 218 -15.31 4.75 4.46
CA LYS A 218 -16.02 5.54 5.48
C LYS A 218 -17.14 4.76 6.16
N SER A 219 -17.73 3.76 5.50
CA SER A 219 -18.94 3.08 5.95
C SER A 219 -18.68 2.02 7.02
N ARG A 220 -18.42 2.49 8.25
CA ARG A 220 -18.25 1.70 9.48
C ARG A 220 -18.46 2.59 10.71
N ASP A 221 -18.60 1.98 11.88
CA ASP A 221 -18.71 2.68 13.16
C ASP A 221 -17.66 2.17 14.15
N ASP A 222 -16.64 2.99 14.39
CA ASP A 222 -15.54 2.62 15.28
C ASP A 222 -15.96 2.62 16.77
N VAL A 223 -16.98 3.41 17.16
CA VAL A 223 -17.52 3.39 18.54
C VAL A 223 -18.28 2.09 18.78
N GLN A 224 -19.01 1.63 17.76
CA GLN A 224 -19.69 0.34 17.82
C GLN A 224 -18.70 -0.82 17.99
N LEU A 225 -17.65 -0.86 17.16
CA LEU A 225 -16.61 -1.89 17.18
C LEU A 225 -15.77 -1.89 18.47
N LEU A 226 -15.77 -0.78 19.22
CA LEU A 226 -15.17 -0.66 20.55
C LEU A 226 -16.05 -1.20 21.69
N GLY A 227 -17.17 -1.86 21.38
CA GLY A 227 -18.00 -2.56 22.36
C GLY A 227 -19.32 -1.86 22.70
N ASN A 228 -19.78 -0.92 21.87
CA ASN A 228 -21.10 -0.29 22.02
C ASN A 228 -22.04 -0.68 20.85
N PRO A 229 -22.61 -1.89 20.85
CA PRO A 229 -23.30 -2.46 19.69
C PRO A 229 -24.55 -1.66 19.25
N LYS A 230 -25.14 -0.88 20.16
CA LYS A 230 -26.33 -0.05 19.90
C LYS A 230 -26.01 1.34 19.36
N HIS A 231 -24.73 1.74 19.36
CA HIS A 231 -24.32 3.01 18.78
C HIS A 231 -24.55 3.00 17.27
N VAL A 232 -25.09 4.11 16.76
CA VAL A 232 -25.38 4.28 15.32
C VAL A 232 -24.66 5.52 14.81
N SER A 233 -23.82 5.33 13.79
CA SER A 233 -23.16 6.42 13.07
C SER A 233 -23.82 6.71 11.72
N SER A 234 -23.94 8.00 11.39
CA SER A 234 -24.36 8.44 10.04
C SER A 234 -23.42 7.96 8.92
N ASP A 235 -22.17 7.60 9.26
CA ASP A 235 -21.19 7.11 8.30
C ASP A 235 -21.53 5.71 7.76
N CYS A 236 -22.28 4.91 8.52
CA CYS A 236 -22.70 3.58 8.10
C CYS A 236 -23.77 3.55 6.99
N PHE A 237 -24.26 4.69 6.50
CA PHE A 237 -25.32 4.75 5.48
C PHE A 237 -24.95 3.93 4.24
N PRO A 238 -25.87 3.11 3.67
CA PRO A 238 -27.26 2.87 4.10
C PRO A 238 -27.44 1.73 5.12
N PHE A 239 -26.37 1.10 5.59
CA PHE A 239 -26.40 -0.10 6.43
C PHE A 239 -26.41 0.22 7.94
N GLN A 240 -27.19 1.22 8.34
CA GLN A 240 -27.33 1.63 9.74
C GLN A 240 -28.42 0.84 10.46
N TYR A 241 -29.51 0.61 9.75
CA TYR A 241 -30.73 0.02 10.27
C TYR A 241 -31.17 -1.14 9.37
N ALA A 242 -31.73 -2.16 10.01
CA ALA A 242 -32.49 -3.20 9.35
C ALA A 242 -33.96 -2.76 9.23
N GLU A 243 -34.84 -3.68 8.85
CA GLU A 243 -36.28 -3.46 8.90
C GLU A 243 -36.72 -3.02 10.32
N ASN A 244 -37.75 -2.17 10.39
CA ASN A 244 -38.29 -1.61 11.64
C ASN A 244 -37.31 -0.75 12.47
N GLU A 245 -36.36 -0.07 11.82
CA GLU A 245 -35.41 0.86 12.47
C GLU A 245 -34.51 0.19 13.54
N ILE A 246 -34.33 -1.13 13.46
CA ILE A 246 -33.45 -1.88 14.36
C ILE A 246 -31.99 -1.63 13.96
N PRO A 247 -31.10 -1.16 14.86
CA PRO A 247 -29.71 -0.87 14.52
C PRO A 247 -28.96 -2.14 14.13
N ILE A 248 -28.16 -2.07 13.06
CA ILE A 248 -27.33 -3.20 12.59
C ILE A 248 -26.02 -3.23 13.36
N ALA A 249 -25.61 -4.40 13.84
CA ALA A 249 -24.33 -4.62 14.50
C ALA A 249 -23.59 -5.84 13.91
N PRO A 250 -22.40 -5.66 13.27
CA PRO A 250 -21.73 -4.39 12.93
C PRO A 250 -22.38 -3.64 11.75
N CYS A 251 -22.53 -2.32 11.84
CA CYS A 251 -23.06 -1.51 10.75
C CYS A 251 -22.02 -1.22 9.65
N GLY A 252 -22.52 -0.85 8.47
CA GLY A 252 -21.71 -0.32 7.38
C GLY A 252 -21.37 -1.31 6.25
N ALA A 253 -20.99 -0.75 5.10
CA ALA A 253 -20.75 -1.51 3.87
C ALA A 253 -19.55 -2.46 3.98
N ILE A 254 -18.53 -2.09 4.77
CA ILE A 254 -17.36 -2.93 4.99
C ILE A 254 -17.80 -4.23 5.65
N ALA A 255 -18.47 -4.14 6.79
CA ALA A 255 -18.87 -5.34 7.52
C ALA A 255 -19.92 -6.15 6.75
N ASN A 256 -20.90 -5.50 6.14
CA ASN A 256 -21.95 -6.19 5.37
C ASN A 256 -21.40 -7.08 4.24
N SER A 257 -20.32 -6.66 3.58
CA SER A 257 -19.72 -7.41 2.46
C SER A 257 -18.60 -8.37 2.88
N MET A 258 -18.58 -8.82 4.14
CA MET A 258 -17.59 -9.74 4.68
C MET A 258 -17.46 -11.04 3.86
N PHE A 259 -16.21 -11.39 3.54
CA PHE A 259 -15.88 -12.65 2.89
C PHE A 259 -16.29 -13.86 3.75
N ASN A 260 -16.98 -14.83 3.14
CA ASN A 260 -17.64 -15.93 3.84
C ASN A 260 -17.50 -17.31 3.16
N ASP A 261 -16.57 -17.47 2.20
CA ASP A 261 -16.19 -18.81 1.74
C ASP A 261 -15.38 -19.52 2.83
N THR A 262 -15.44 -20.85 2.84
CA THR A 262 -14.65 -21.67 3.78
C THR A 262 -13.84 -22.70 3.04
N PHE A 263 -12.66 -23.03 3.57
CA PHE A 263 -11.74 -24.01 2.98
C PHE A 263 -11.51 -25.19 3.91
N LEU A 264 -11.67 -26.41 3.40
CA LEU A 264 -11.26 -27.64 4.07
C LEU A 264 -10.20 -28.32 3.21
N ILE A 265 -8.98 -28.42 3.73
CA ILE A 265 -7.84 -28.96 3.00
C ILE A 265 -7.57 -30.39 3.49
N LYS A 266 -7.44 -31.31 2.55
CA LYS A 266 -7.12 -32.72 2.79
C LYS A 266 -5.85 -33.09 2.03
N HIS A 267 -4.94 -33.76 2.72
CA HIS A 267 -3.74 -34.36 2.14
C HIS A 267 -4.04 -35.81 1.76
N LYS A 268 -3.82 -36.17 0.50
CA LYS A 268 -4.00 -37.52 0.00
C LYS A 268 -2.73 -38.32 0.22
N ILE A 269 -2.77 -39.24 1.17
CA ILE A 269 -1.67 -40.17 1.45
C ILE A 269 -1.97 -41.46 0.70
N VAL A 270 -1.01 -41.93 -0.09
CA VAL A 270 -1.11 -43.22 -0.80
C VAL A 270 -1.26 -44.33 0.25
N ASP A 271 -2.24 -45.23 0.06
CA ASP A 271 -2.56 -46.36 0.94
C ASP A 271 -3.11 -46.02 2.34
N GLN A 272 -3.52 -44.76 2.58
CA GLN A 272 -4.19 -44.33 3.82
C GLN A 272 -5.41 -43.45 3.54
N SER A 273 -6.24 -43.24 4.57
CA SER A 273 -7.33 -42.26 4.50
C SER A 273 -6.78 -40.83 4.43
N ASP A 274 -7.42 -39.99 3.62
CA ASP A 274 -7.12 -38.56 3.52
C ASP A 274 -6.98 -37.89 4.90
N THR A 275 -5.83 -37.26 5.15
CA THR A 275 -5.59 -36.54 6.41
C THR A 275 -5.99 -35.08 6.28
N VAL A 276 -6.80 -34.58 7.22
CA VAL A 276 -7.23 -33.19 7.22
C VAL A 276 -6.08 -32.32 7.72
N VAL A 277 -5.73 -31.28 6.95
CA VAL A 277 -4.74 -30.29 7.37
C VAL A 277 -5.38 -29.41 8.46
N PRO A 278 -4.87 -29.43 9.70
CA PRO A 278 -5.47 -28.68 10.79
C PRO A 278 -5.22 -27.18 10.61
N LEU A 279 -6.30 -26.40 10.60
CA LEU A 279 -6.27 -24.95 10.43
C LEU A 279 -6.65 -24.24 11.73
N ALA A 280 -5.96 -23.14 12.00
CA ALA A 280 -6.24 -22.23 13.10
C ALA A 280 -6.67 -20.86 12.59
N TYR A 281 -7.68 -20.30 13.24
CA TYR A 281 -8.30 -19.01 12.92
C TYR A 281 -7.99 -17.92 13.96
N ASP A 282 -7.16 -18.24 14.95
CA ASP A 282 -6.60 -17.31 15.92
C ASP A 282 -5.19 -16.87 15.49
N LYS A 283 -4.74 -15.72 16.02
CA LYS A 283 -3.42 -15.12 15.72
C LYS A 283 -3.22 -14.81 14.23
N ILE A 284 -4.27 -14.42 13.54
CA ILE A 284 -4.28 -13.92 12.15
C ILE A 284 -4.45 -12.40 12.07
N ALA A 285 -5.05 -11.79 13.10
CA ALA A 285 -5.17 -10.35 13.26
C ALA A 285 -3.96 -9.77 14.01
N TRP A 286 -3.78 -8.46 13.91
CA TRP A 286 -2.67 -7.79 14.61
C TRP A 286 -3.02 -7.62 16.09
N PRO A 287 -2.08 -7.87 17.01
CA PRO A 287 -2.32 -7.70 18.44
C PRO A 287 -2.80 -6.30 18.84
N SER A 288 -2.35 -5.27 18.11
CA SER A 288 -2.79 -3.88 18.32
C SER A 288 -4.25 -3.65 17.96
N ASP A 289 -4.77 -4.31 16.92
CA ASP A 289 -6.18 -4.20 16.54
C ASP A 289 -7.07 -4.88 17.58
N LEU A 290 -6.69 -6.08 18.04
CA LEU A 290 -7.39 -6.84 19.09
C LEU A 290 -7.40 -6.12 20.44
N SER A 291 -6.35 -5.37 20.76
CA SER A 291 -6.20 -4.72 22.06
C SER A 291 -6.73 -3.29 22.10
N LYS A 292 -6.79 -2.57 20.96
CA LYS A 292 -7.12 -1.13 20.93
C LYS A 292 -8.30 -0.75 20.04
N LYS A 293 -8.61 -1.51 18.99
CA LYS A 293 -9.61 -1.10 17.99
C LYS A 293 -10.90 -1.91 18.03
N PHE A 294 -10.83 -3.16 18.46
CA PHE A 294 -11.98 -4.05 18.51
C PHE A 294 -12.16 -4.60 19.91
N ARG A 295 -13.36 -4.44 20.47
CA ARG A 295 -13.71 -4.92 21.80
C ARG A 295 -15.13 -5.46 21.81
N ASN A 296 -15.29 -6.61 22.46
CA ASN A 296 -16.62 -7.10 22.78
C ASN A 296 -17.18 -6.30 23.96
N PRO A 297 -18.51 -6.15 24.05
CA PRO A 297 -19.16 -5.62 25.24
C PRO A 297 -18.90 -6.51 26.46
N ASP A 298 -18.96 -5.94 27.65
CA ASP A 298 -18.65 -6.65 28.90
C ASP A 298 -19.77 -7.64 29.34
N SER A 299 -20.97 -7.54 28.77
CA SER A 299 -22.12 -8.37 29.16
C SER A 299 -21.93 -9.84 28.75
N LYS A 300 -22.30 -10.76 29.65
CA LYS A 300 -22.32 -12.21 29.43
C LYS A 300 -23.73 -12.76 29.72
N PRO A 301 -24.31 -13.62 28.85
CA PRO A 301 -23.77 -14.12 27.59
C PRO A 301 -23.66 -13.01 26.54
N LEU A 302 -22.77 -13.19 25.56
CA LEU A 302 -22.49 -12.17 24.54
C LEU A 302 -23.76 -11.79 23.76
N SER A 303 -24.65 -12.75 23.50
CA SER A 303 -25.94 -12.52 22.83
C SER A 303 -26.80 -11.44 23.52
N ALA A 304 -26.78 -11.38 24.86
CA ALA A 304 -27.54 -10.38 25.61
C ALA A 304 -27.01 -8.95 25.36
N ALA A 305 -25.71 -8.79 25.09
CA ALA A 305 -25.14 -7.48 24.75
C ALA A 305 -25.66 -6.93 23.42
N PHE A 306 -26.00 -7.82 22.49
CA PHE A 306 -26.48 -7.52 21.15
C PHE A 306 -28.01 -7.50 21.07
N ASP A 307 -28.72 -7.64 22.20
CA ASP A 307 -30.18 -7.58 22.22
C ASP A 307 -30.70 -6.21 21.74
N GLY A 308 -31.69 -6.22 20.87
CA GLY A 308 -32.17 -5.03 20.15
C GLY A 308 -31.27 -4.57 19.01
N THR A 309 -30.35 -5.40 18.52
CA THR A 309 -29.60 -5.17 17.27
C THR A 309 -29.89 -6.26 16.25
N SER A 310 -29.65 -5.96 14.98
CA SER A 310 -29.80 -6.91 13.86
C SER A 310 -28.45 -7.24 13.22
N LYS A 311 -28.37 -8.42 12.61
CA LYS A 311 -27.22 -8.80 11.79
C LYS A 311 -27.19 -8.00 10.47
N PRO A 312 -26.03 -7.82 9.84
CA PRO A 312 -25.98 -7.25 8.50
C PRO A 312 -26.80 -8.05 7.48
N PRO A 313 -27.39 -7.40 6.46
CA PRO A 313 -28.27 -8.07 5.49
C PRO A 313 -27.67 -9.31 4.83
N TYR A 314 -26.39 -9.27 4.41
CA TYR A 314 -25.73 -10.39 3.74
C TYR A 314 -25.10 -11.42 4.69
N TRP A 315 -25.29 -11.28 5.99
CA TRP A 315 -24.77 -12.24 6.96
C TRP A 315 -25.80 -13.35 7.21
N ARG A 316 -25.34 -14.60 7.27
CA ARG A 316 -26.21 -15.74 7.66
C ARG A 316 -26.42 -15.84 9.17
N LYS A 317 -25.40 -15.47 9.94
CA LYS A 317 -25.39 -15.53 11.40
C LYS A 317 -25.04 -14.15 11.98
N PRO A 318 -25.52 -13.82 13.18
CA PRO A 318 -25.12 -12.59 13.87
C PRO A 318 -23.66 -12.67 14.33
N VAL A 319 -23.09 -11.51 14.67
CA VAL A 319 -21.65 -11.37 14.98
C VAL A 319 -21.18 -12.20 16.17
N TYR A 320 -22.04 -12.40 17.17
CA TYR A 320 -21.76 -13.19 18.36
C TYR A 320 -21.82 -14.72 18.13
N GLU A 321 -22.21 -15.17 16.93
CA GLU A 321 -22.24 -16.58 16.51
C GLU A 321 -21.20 -16.92 15.42
N LEU A 322 -20.27 -16.00 15.14
CA LEU A 322 -19.21 -16.22 14.13
C LEU A 322 -18.22 -17.32 14.55
N SER A 323 -18.07 -17.57 15.85
CA SER A 323 -17.24 -18.64 16.38
C SER A 323 -17.94 -19.37 17.53
N ASN A 324 -17.70 -20.67 17.63
CA ASN A 324 -18.13 -21.48 18.77
C ASN A 324 -17.33 -21.17 20.05
N VAL A 325 -16.18 -20.51 19.91
CA VAL A 325 -15.35 -20.07 21.03
C VAL A 325 -15.75 -18.65 21.41
N SER A 326 -16.33 -18.47 22.60
CA SER A 326 -16.87 -17.18 23.05
C SER A 326 -15.86 -16.03 23.01
N LEU A 327 -14.59 -16.30 23.36
CA LEU A 327 -13.50 -15.31 23.32
C LEU A 327 -13.13 -14.89 21.88
N ALA A 328 -13.35 -15.77 20.90
CA ALA A 328 -13.04 -15.53 19.48
C ALA A 328 -14.30 -15.18 18.66
N SER A 329 -15.41 -14.88 19.32
CA SER A 329 -16.68 -14.48 18.71
C SER A 329 -16.94 -12.99 18.95
N GLY A 330 -17.96 -12.42 18.31
CA GLY A 330 -18.29 -11.00 18.40
C GLY A 330 -17.35 -10.11 17.57
N PHE A 331 -17.19 -8.84 17.98
CA PHE A 331 -16.31 -7.89 17.31
C PHE A 331 -14.83 -8.27 17.40
N GLN A 332 -14.46 -9.14 18.34
CA GLN A 332 -13.09 -9.66 18.47
C GLN A 332 -12.81 -10.90 17.61
N ASN A 333 -13.76 -11.33 16.78
CA ASN A 333 -13.50 -12.36 15.80
C ASN A 333 -12.39 -11.92 14.82
N GLU A 334 -11.30 -12.67 14.76
CA GLU A 334 -10.12 -12.24 13.99
C GLU A 334 -10.37 -12.22 12.48
N SER A 335 -11.22 -13.11 11.95
CA SER A 335 -11.61 -13.09 10.53
C SER A 335 -12.36 -11.81 10.17
N LEU A 336 -13.24 -11.33 11.07
CA LEU A 336 -13.89 -10.02 10.94
C LEU A 336 -12.84 -8.90 10.95
N ILE A 337 -11.92 -8.90 11.92
CA ILE A 337 -10.89 -7.86 12.03
C ILE A 337 -10.01 -7.80 10.77
N VAL A 338 -9.59 -8.95 10.24
CA VAL A 338 -8.80 -9.03 9.00
C VAL A 338 -9.60 -8.45 7.83
N TRP A 339 -10.90 -8.71 7.76
CA TRP A 339 -11.76 -8.14 6.72
C TRP A 339 -11.92 -6.62 6.86
N MET A 340 -12.19 -6.12 8.08
CA MET A 340 -12.43 -4.71 8.39
C MET A 340 -11.24 -3.80 8.07
N ARG A 341 -10.04 -4.34 7.96
CA ARG A 341 -8.89 -3.61 7.41
C ARG A 341 -9.00 -3.48 5.90
N SER A 342 -9.53 -2.37 5.39
CA SER A 342 -9.66 -2.14 3.94
C SER A 342 -8.31 -2.26 3.20
N ALA A 343 -8.32 -2.97 2.07
CA ALA A 343 -7.19 -3.06 1.16
C ALA A 343 -7.00 -1.77 0.36
N ALA A 344 -5.75 -1.43 0.04
CA ALA A 344 -5.40 -0.24 -0.73
C ALA A 344 -5.63 -0.40 -2.24
N LEU A 345 -5.63 -1.64 -2.74
CA LEU A 345 -5.71 -2.00 -4.16
C LEU A 345 -6.92 -2.91 -4.41
N PRO A 346 -7.47 -2.94 -5.66
CA PRO A 346 -8.62 -3.78 -6.02
C PRO A 346 -8.29 -5.27 -6.10
N ASN A 347 -7.02 -5.59 -6.32
CA ASN A 347 -6.49 -6.94 -6.25
C ASN A 347 -5.75 -7.05 -4.94
N PHE A 348 -6.24 -7.89 -4.03
CA PHE A 348 -5.64 -8.06 -2.72
C PHE A 348 -5.79 -9.48 -2.23
N ARG A 349 -4.99 -9.81 -1.23
CA ARG A 349 -5.13 -11.04 -0.45
C ARG A 349 -5.27 -10.70 1.02
N LYS A 350 -5.97 -11.56 1.75
CA LYS A 350 -6.16 -11.45 3.20
C LYS A 350 -5.91 -12.81 3.84
N LEU A 351 -5.33 -12.78 5.03
CA LEU A 351 -5.03 -13.99 5.78
C LEU A 351 -6.34 -14.65 6.23
N HIS A 352 -6.55 -15.89 5.84
CA HIS A 352 -7.74 -16.67 6.19
C HIS A 352 -7.49 -17.46 7.48
N SER A 353 -6.40 -18.22 7.50
CA SER A 353 -6.05 -19.14 8.57
C SER A 353 -4.57 -19.46 8.52
N ARG A 354 -4.03 -19.94 9.63
CA ARG A 354 -2.67 -20.50 9.72
C ARG A 354 -2.76 -22.02 9.80
N VAL A 355 -1.80 -22.71 9.20
CA VAL A 355 -1.69 -24.17 9.38
C VAL A 355 -1.18 -24.45 10.79
N LEU A 356 -1.82 -25.38 11.49
CA LEU A 356 -1.31 -25.91 12.75
C LEU A 356 -0.27 -26.98 12.43
N HIS A 357 0.97 -26.70 12.78
CA HIS A 357 2.09 -27.61 12.55
C HIS A 357 2.13 -28.69 13.65
N ILE A 358 1.23 -29.66 13.55
CA ILE A 358 1.07 -30.81 14.45
C ILE A 358 0.94 -32.12 13.65
N GLY A 359 1.21 -33.26 14.28
CA GLY A 359 1.15 -34.58 13.63
C GLY A 359 2.06 -34.68 12.41
N ASP A 360 1.51 -35.08 11.27
CA ASP A 360 2.25 -35.24 10.01
C ASP A 360 2.74 -33.89 9.44
N PHE A 361 2.25 -32.76 9.97
CA PHE A 361 2.53 -31.42 9.47
C PHE A 361 3.49 -30.62 10.37
N VAL A 362 4.19 -31.25 11.32
CA VAL A 362 5.03 -30.56 12.34
C VAL A 362 6.13 -29.67 11.74
N LYS A 363 6.79 -30.13 10.67
CA LYS A 363 7.92 -29.37 10.08
C LYS A 363 7.52 -28.58 8.84
N ALA A 364 6.60 -29.13 8.06
CA ALA A 364 6.21 -28.60 6.76
C ALA A 364 4.82 -29.12 6.38
N LEU A 365 4.21 -28.49 5.39
CA LEU A 365 3.18 -29.13 4.58
C LEU A 365 3.92 -29.97 3.52
N PRO A 366 3.89 -31.31 3.60
CA PRO A 366 4.70 -32.17 2.75
C PRO A 366 4.29 -32.06 1.29
N LYS A 367 5.24 -32.26 0.38
CA LYS A 367 4.97 -32.43 -1.04
C LYS A 367 4.02 -33.61 -1.27
N GLY A 368 3.15 -33.48 -2.26
CA GLY A 368 2.15 -34.51 -2.55
C GLY A 368 0.85 -33.94 -3.06
N ASN A 369 -0.15 -34.83 -3.14
CA ASN A 369 -1.47 -34.51 -3.65
C ASN A 369 -2.38 -34.02 -2.54
N TYR A 370 -3.05 -32.91 -2.79
CA TYR A 370 -4.01 -32.31 -1.88
C TYR A 370 -5.35 -32.11 -2.58
N THR A 371 -6.39 -31.96 -1.78
CA THR A 371 -7.70 -31.52 -2.25
C THR A 371 -8.21 -30.46 -1.31
N VAL A 372 -8.67 -29.34 -1.86
CA VAL A 372 -9.39 -28.32 -1.10
C VAL A 372 -10.87 -28.38 -1.46
N GLU A 373 -11.69 -28.63 -0.45
CA GLU A 373 -13.14 -28.47 -0.51
C GLU A 373 -13.46 -27.01 -0.17
N VAL A 374 -14.02 -26.30 -1.15
CA VAL A 374 -14.43 -24.91 -1.03
C VAL A 374 -15.94 -24.86 -0.86
N THR A 375 -16.40 -24.31 0.26
CA THR A 375 -17.81 -23.90 0.40
C THR A 375 -17.94 -22.52 -0.22
N TYR A 376 -18.47 -22.45 -1.43
CA TYR A 376 -18.65 -21.24 -2.20
C TYR A 376 -19.90 -20.51 -1.69
N ASN A 377 -19.74 -19.34 -1.10
CA ASN A 377 -20.81 -18.49 -0.56
C ASN A 377 -20.68 -17.03 -1.03
N TYR A 378 -19.47 -16.57 -1.38
CA TYR A 378 -19.18 -15.19 -1.72
C TYR A 378 -19.39 -14.94 -3.22
N PRO A 379 -20.39 -14.12 -3.61
CA PRO A 379 -20.69 -13.84 -5.02
C PRO A 379 -19.68 -12.85 -5.59
N VAL A 380 -19.15 -13.15 -6.78
CA VAL A 380 -18.24 -12.25 -7.53
C VAL A 380 -18.69 -12.01 -8.98
N ALA A 381 -19.67 -12.76 -9.46
CA ALA A 381 -20.15 -12.69 -10.84
C ALA A 381 -20.72 -11.31 -11.21
N SER A 382 -21.40 -10.65 -10.27
CA SER A 382 -22.07 -9.36 -10.50
C SER A 382 -21.12 -8.20 -10.82
N PHE A 383 -19.83 -8.33 -10.51
CA PHE A 383 -18.82 -7.30 -10.76
C PHE A 383 -17.58 -7.83 -11.50
N ASP A 384 -17.71 -8.98 -12.17
CA ASP A 384 -16.62 -9.64 -12.89
C ASP A 384 -15.36 -9.85 -12.02
N GLY A 385 -15.58 -10.19 -10.75
CA GLY A 385 -14.52 -10.43 -9.79
C GLY A 385 -13.93 -11.83 -9.91
N ARG A 386 -12.69 -12.01 -9.44
CA ARG A 386 -12.02 -13.32 -9.36
C ARG A 386 -11.66 -13.67 -7.93
N LYS A 387 -11.77 -14.94 -7.58
CA LYS A 387 -11.42 -15.51 -6.27
C LYS A 387 -10.24 -16.47 -6.37
N ARG A 388 -9.30 -16.34 -5.45
CA ARG A 388 -8.10 -17.18 -5.41
C ARG A 388 -7.89 -17.77 -4.03
N PHE A 389 -7.51 -19.03 -3.99
CA PHE A 389 -7.05 -19.72 -2.79
C PHE A 389 -5.53 -19.76 -2.87
N ILE A 390 -4.87 -19.30 -1.81
CA ILE A 390 -3.42 -19.08 -1.82
C ILE A 390 -2.81 -19.76 -0.60
N ILE A 391 -1.81 -20.60 -0.82
CA ILE A 391 -0.98 -21.17 0.22
C ILE A 391 0.40 -20.53 0.10
N SER A 392 0.92 -19.98 1.19
CA SER A 392 2.25 -19.38 1.20
C SER A 392 2.91 -19.58 2.56
N ASN A 393 4.21 -19.86 2.57
CA ASN A 393 5.02 -19.61 3.75
C ASN A 393 5.42 -18.12 3.82
N ALA A 394 6.13 -17.72 4.86
CA ALA A 394 6.65 -16.36 5.02
C ALA A 394 8.14 -16.40 5.34
N SER A 395 8.89 -15.44 4.80
CA SER A 395 10.25 -15.13 5.21
C SER A 395 10.27 -13.95 6.20
N TRP A 396 11.44 -13.62 6.73
CA TRP A 396 11.64 -12.42 7.55
C TRP A 396 11.31 -11.12 6.78
N ALA A 397 11.39 -11.15 5.45
CA ALA A 397 11.04 -10.04 4.56
C ALA A 397 9.56 -10.05 4.14
N GLY A 398 8.76 -10.99 4.66
CA GLY A 398 7.35 -11.16 4.34
C GLY A 398 7.08 -12.25 3.31
N GLY A 399 6.03 -12.07 2.51
CA GLY A 399 5.65 -13.00 1.45
C GLY A 399 6.52 -12.86 0.20
N LYS A 400 6.20 -13.63 -0.85
CA LYS A 400 6.91 -13.61 -2.12
C LYS A 400 6.74 -12.27 -2.82
N ASN A 401 7.82 -11.50 -2.92
CA ASN A 401 7.85 -10.23 -3.64
C ASN A 401 9.28 -9.87 -4.08
N SER A 402 9.61 -10.19 -5.33
CA SER A 402 10.93 -9.94 -5.90
C SER A 402 11.16 -8.46 -6.27
N PHE A 403 10.12 -7.62 -6.28
CA PHE A 403 10.22 -6.22 -6.71
C PHE A 403 11.25 -5.43 -5.88
N LEU A 404 11.19 -5.55 -4.56
CA LEU A 404 12.09 -4.79 -3.68
C LEU A 404 13.55 -5.16 -3.91
N GLY A 405 13.86 -6.46 -4.00
CA GLY A 405 15.22 -6.93 -4.29
C GLY A 405 15.74 -6.44 -5.63
N ILE A 406 14.92 -6.54 -6.69
CA ILE A 406 15.25 -6.05 -8.04
C ILE A 406 15.47 -4.54 -8.03
N ALA A 407 14.61 -3.76 -7.36
CA ALA A 407 14.72 -2.32 -7.28
C ALA A 407 16.04 -1.88 -6.63
N TYR A 408 16.45 -2.52 -5.53
CA TYR A 408 17.72 -2.24 -4.87
C TYR A 408 18.93 -2.57 -5.77
N ILE A 409 18.90 -3.70 -6.48
CA ILE A 409 19.98 -4.08 -7.42
C ILE A 409 20.07 -3.08 -8.58
N VAL A 410 18.92 -2.70 -9.17
CA VAL A 410 18.87 -1.75 -10.29
C VAL A 410 19.39 -0.38 -9.86
N VAL A 411 18.87 0.18 -8.77
CA VAL A 411 19.31 1.49 -8.26
C VAL A 411 20.78 1.44 -7.87
N GLY A 412 21.23 0.39 -7.19
CA GLY A 412 22.64 0.22 -6.83
C GLY A 412 23.56 0.15 -8.05
N THR A 413 23.15 -0.57 -9.09
CA THR A 413 23.92 -0.67 -10.34
C THR A 413 23.97 0.68 -11.08
N ILE A 414 22.85 1.39 -11.17
CA ILE A 414 22.80 2.74 -11.75
C ILE A 414 23.73 3.69 -10.98
N CYS A 415 23.75 3.63 -9.64
CA CYS A 415 24.64 4.45 -8.82
C CYS A 415 26.12 4.19 -9.12
N ILE A 416 26.54 2.93 -9.27
CA ILE A 416 27.93 2.59 -9.61
C ILE A 416 28.28 3.08 -11.03
N VAL A 417 27.41 2.85 -12.01
CA VAL A 417 27.64 3.30 -13.39
C VAL A 417 27.76 4.82 -13.46
N MET A 418 26.84 5.54 -12.81
CA MET A 418 26.90 7.01 -12.72
C MET A 418 28.16 7.48 -11.98
N GLY A 419 28.54 6.81 -10.90
CA GLY A 419 29.79 7.07 -10.18
C GLY A 419 31.02 6.94 -11.08
N CYS A 420 31.11 5.87 -11.88
CA CYS A 420 32.18 5.67 -12.87
C CYS A 420 32.20 6.76 -13.95
N VAL A 421 31.04 7.14 -14.48
CA VAL A 421 30.91 8.20 -15.49
C VAL A 421 31.36 9.55 -14.91
N PHE A 422 30.90 9.91 -13.72
CA PHE A 422 31.30 11.15 -13.07
C PHE A 422 32.78 11.16 -12.69
N LEU A 423 33.33 10.01 -12.28
CA LEU A 423 34.76 9.88 -12.01
C LEU A 423 35.57 10.12 -13.29
N PHE A 424 35.16 9.52 -14.42
CA PHE A 424 35.81 9.74 -15.71
C PHE A 424 35.74 11.22 -16.15
N VAL A 425 34.57 11.85 -16.04
CA VAL A 425 34.39 13.28 -16.35
C VAL A 425 35.27 14.15 -15.45
N HIS A 426 35.33 13.86 -14.15
CA HIS A 426 36.16 14.57 -13.19
C HIS A 426 37.65 14.41 -13.50
N MET A 427 38.10 13.21 -13.89
CA MET A 427 39.49 12.99 -14.29
C MET A 427 39.84 13.76 -15.58
N LYS A 428 38.91 13.85 -16.54
CA LYS A 428 39.14 14.50 -17.83
C LYS A 428 39.04 16.03 -17.77
N PHE A 429 38.14 16.58 -16.96
CA PHE A 429 37.81 18.00 -16.94
C PHE A 429 38.03 18.69 -15.58
N GLY A 430 38.43 17.95 -14.55
CA GLY A 430 38.65 18.48 -13.19
C GLY A 430 40.03 19.10 -12.95
N HIS A 431 40.84 19.25 -14.00
CA HIS A 431 42.17 19.89 -13.95
C HIS A 431 42.14 21.39 -14.34
N SER A 432 41.06 22.12 -14.07
CA SER A 432 41.01 23.59 -14.23
C SER A 432 40.76 24.32 -12.92
#